data_AF-A0A9D5EQQ4-F1
#
_entry.id   AF-A0A9D5EQQ4-F1
#
_cell.length_a   1.000
_cell.length_b   1.000
_cell.length_c   1.000
_cell.angle_alpha   90.00
_cell.angle_beta   90.00
_cell.angle_gamma   90.00
#
_symmetry.space_group_name_H-M   'P 1'
#
loop_
_entity.id
_entity.type
_entity.pdbx_description
1 polymer ?
#
loop_
_entity_poly.entity_id
_entity_poly.type
_entity_poly.pdbx_seq_one_letter_code
_entity_poly.pdbx_strand_id
1 'polypeptide(L)'
;MGSVNRKATGDEMAHANQIIQQAFPEYEVVWGSHGGYGGGRAPRDHTLSFRLRDPWGKYHSNVIWVNPAGLCGITVEWVRKVVKRGTSHKPRSRRR
;
A
#
# COMPACT_ATOMS: atom_id res chain seq x y z
N MET A 1 14.41 -18.15 -15.37
CA MET A 1 13.38 -17.11 -15.11
C MET A 1 13.88 -16.25 -13.96
N GLY A 2 14.44 -15.09 -14.28
CA GLY A 2 15.06 -14.19 -13.31
C GLY A 2 14.01 -13.53 -12.41
N SER A 3 14.32 -13.43 -11.13
CA SER A 3 13.47 -12.79 -10.12
C SER A 3 13.22 -11.34 -10.53
N VAL A 4 12.01 -11.03 -11.02
CA VAL A 4 11.56 -9.69 -11.46
C VAL A 4 11.28 -8.75 -10.27
N ASN A 5 12.03 -8.91 -9.18
CA ASN A 5 12.00 -8.03 -8.03
C ASN A 5 12.76 -6.72 -8.33
N ARG A 6 12.27 -5.97 -9.31
CA ARG A 6 12.73 -4.61 -9.59
C ARG A 6 12.46 -3.75 -8.35
N LYS A 7 13.43 -2.93 -7.95
CA LYS A 7 13.21 -1.89 -6.95
C LYS A 7 12.53 -0.69 -7.63
N ALA A 8 11.54 -0.08 -6.96
CA ALA A 8 11.02 1.20 -7.42
C ALA A 8 12.11 2.26 -7.36
N THR A 9 12.11 3.15 -8.35
CA THR A 9 12.97 4.33 -8.38
C THR A 9 12.45 5.40 -7.43
N GLY A 10 13.30 6.39 -7.11
CA GLY A 10 12.91 7.52 -6.26
C GLY A 10 11.74 8.31 -6.85
N ASP A 11 11.73 8.53 -8.15
CA ASP A 11 10.67 9.27 -8.85
C ASP A 11 9.34 8.52 -8.84
N GLU A 12 9.36 7.20 -9.03
CA GLU A 12 8.15 6.36 -8.94
C GLU A 12 7.55 6.39 -7.53
N MET A 13 8.40 6.39 -6.50
CA MET A 13 7.97 6.52 -5.10
C MET A 13 7.42 7.91 -4.81
N ALA A 14 8.06 8.97 -5.30
CA ALA A 14 7.61 10.34 -5.13
C ALA A 14 6.25 10.58 -5.82
N HIS A 15 6.10 10.09 -7.05
CA HIS A 15 4.84 10.14 -7.78
C HIS A 15 3.72 9.41 -7.03
N ALA A 16 3.97 8.17 -6.60
CA ALA A 16 2.98 7.40 -5.85
C ALA A 16 2.60 8.08 -4.53
N ASN A 17 3.58 8.63 -3.79
CA ASN A 17 3.31 9.40 -2.58
C ASN A 17 2.41 10.60 -2.85
N GLN A 18 2.71 11.38 -3.88
CA GLN A 18 1.91 12.53 -4.27
C GLN A 18 0.47 12.12 -4.58
N ILE A 19 0.27 11.08 -5.38
CA ILE A 19 -1.07 10.59 -5.74
C ILE A 19 -1.83 10.05 -4.51
N ILE A 20 -1.16 9.33 -3.61
CA ILE A 20 -1.79 8.81 -2.40
C ILE A 20 -2.17 9.96 -1.45
N GLN A 21 -1.30 10.96 -1.27
CA GLN A 21 -1.60 12.15 -0.46
C GLN A 21 -2.73 12.98 -1.08
N GLN A 22 -2.81 13.10 -2.40
CA GLN A 22 -3.95 13.75 -3.06
C GLN A 22 -5.27 12.99 -2.82
N ALA A 23 -5.22 11.66 -2.76
CA ALA A 23 -6.39 10.84 -2.45
C ALA A 23 -6.82 10.94 -0.98
N PHE A 24 -5.85 11.13 -0.07
CA PHE A 24 -5.97 10.99 1.38
C PHE A 24 -5.04 11.99 2.10
N PRO A 25 -5.34 13.30 2.06
CA PRO A 25 -4.43 14.34 2.56
C PRO A 25 -4.30 14.35 4.09
N GLU A 26 -5.26 13.77 4.78
CA GLU A 26 -5.32 13.69 6.25
C GLU A 26 -4.48 12.54 6.84
N TYR A 27 -3.92 11.67 5.99
CA TYR A 27 -3.20 10.47 6.42
C TYR A 27 -1.75 10.47 5.94
N GLU A 28 -0.87 9.96 6.80
CA GLU A 28 0.52 9.64 6.47
C GLU A 28 0.61 8.33 5.69
N VAL A 29 1.41 8.32 4.62
CA VAL A 29 1.69 7.13 3.81
C VAL A 29 2.89 6.39 4.39
N VAL A 30 2.64 5.23 4.99
CA VAL A 30 3.68 4.36 5.55
C VAL A 30 3.99 3.24 4.56
N TRP A 31 5.18 3.30 3.96
CA TRP A 31 5.67 2.25 3.07
C TRP A 31 6.27 1.08 3.85
N GLY A 32 6.11 -0.12 3.31
CA GLY A 32 6.74 -1.34 3.81
C GLY A 32 7.14 -2.25 2.66
N SER A 33 8.11 -3.14 2.91
CA SER A 33 8.56 -4.13 1.93
C SER A 33 8.12 -5.54 2.32
N HIS A 34 8.24 -6.46 1.37
CA HIS A 34 7.98 -7.90 1.52
C HIS A 34 8.61 -8.52 2.81
N GLY A 35 9.75 -8.00 3.29
CA GLY A 35 10.38 -8.46 4.54
C GLY A 35 9.75 -7.96 5.84
N GLY A 36 9.01 -6.84 5.79
CA GLY A 36 8.39 -6.22 6.96
C GLY A 36 7.08 -6.89 7.43
N TYR A 37 6.46 -7.70 6.56
CA TYR A 37 5.21 -8.40 6.86
C TYR A 37 5.38 -9.93 6.74
N GLY A 38 6.34 -10.48 7.49
CA GLY A 38 6.45 -11.91 7.81
C GLY A 38 6.04 -12.89 6.71
N GLY A 39 6.87 -13.04 5.67
CA GLY A 39 7.07 -14.22 4.81
C GLY A 39 5.91 -14.86 4.03
N GLY A 40 4.69 -14.91 4.56
CA GLY A 40 3.57 -15.71 4.03
C GLY A 40 2.36 -14.92 3.55
N ARG A 41 2.33 -13.59 3.70
CA ARG A 41 1.20 -12.74 3.29
C ARG A 41 1.48 -11.83 2.10
N ALA A 42 2.71 -11.83 1.61
CA ALA A 42 3.10 -11.02 0.47
C ALA A 42 2.91 -11.83 -0.84
N PRO A 43 2.21 -11.29 -1.84
CA PRO A 43 2.16 -11.89 -3.17
C PRO A 43 3.57 -11.96 -3.78
N ARG A 44 3.92 -13.08 -4.43
CA ARG A 44 5.26 -13.31 -5.01
C ARG A 44 5.72 -12.21 -5.98
N ASP A 45 4.78 -11.54 -6.64
CA ASP A 45 5.05 -10.52 -7.67
C ASP A 45 5.03 -9.07 -7.14
N HIS A 46 4.76 -8.85 -5.84
CA HIS A 46 4.62 -7.52 -5.26
C HIS A 46 5.70 -7.29 -4.19
N THR A 47 6.61 -6.35 -4.46
CA THR A 47 7.76 -6.09 -3.57
C THR A 47 7.53 -4.93 -2.61
N LEU A 48 6.51 -4.10 -2.86
CA LEU A 48 6.19 -2.91 -2.07
C LEU A 48 4.78 -3.00 -1.51
N SER A 49 4.60 -2.36 -0.37
CA SER A 49 3.30 -2.19 0.26
C SER A 49 3.20 -0.80 0.87
N PHE A 50 1.97 -0.29 1.00
CA PHE A 50 1.72 0.92 1.76
C PHE A 50 0.51 0.79 2.66
N ARG A 51 0.47 1.64 3.68
CA ARG A 51 -0.67 1.83 4.57
C ARG A 51 -0.88 3.30 4.88
N LEU A 52 -2.11 3.65 5.19
CA LEU A 52 -2.50 4.99 5.66
C LEU A 52 -2.56 5.01 7.17
N ARG A 53 -1.83 5.95 7.78
CA ARG A 53 -1.77 6.16 9.23
C ARG A 53 -2.30 7.55 9.56
N ASP A 54 -3.15 7.63 10.59
CA ASP A 54 -3.62 8.92 11.08
C ASP A 54 -2.61 9.59 12.02
N PRO A 55 -2.80 10.88 12.37
CA PRO A 55 -1.92 11.59 13.28
C PRO A 55 -1.82 10.98 14.69
N TRP A 56 -2.82 10.20 15.11
CA TRP A 56 -2.81 9.45 16.38
C TRP A 56 -2.08 8.11 16.28
N GLY A 57 -1.52 7.81 15.11
CA GLY A 57 -0.71 6.64 14.85
C GLY A 57 -1.49 5.38 14.50
N LYS A 58 -2.81 5.46 14.27
CA LYS A 58 -3.67 4.33 13.92
C LYS A 58 -3.76 4.15 12.41
N TYR A 59 -3.74 2.89 11.97
CA TYR A 59 -3.86 2.56 10.55
C TYR A 59 -5.32 2.48 10.11
N HIS A 60 -5.67 3.17 9.02
CA HIS A 60 -7.01 3.21 8.43
C HIS A 60 -7.11 2.45 7.10
N SER A 61 -6.01 1.86 6.66
CA SER A 61 -6.00 0.90 5.55
C SER A 61 -5.40 -0.44 5.98
N ASN A 62 -5.84 -1.50 5.30
CA ASN A 62 -5.07 -2.74 5.26
C ASN A 62 -3.74 -2.53 4.50
N VAL A 63 -2.88 -3.53 4.56
CA VAL A 63 -1.65 -3.58 3.76
C VAL A 63 -2.05 -3.66 2.29
N ILE A 64 -1.72 -2.62 1.52
CA ILE A 64 -1.97 -2.59 0.08
C ILE A 64 -0.67 -2.94 -0.62
N TRP A 65 -0.65 -4.06 -1.33
CA TRP A 65 0.50 -4.51 -2.09
C TRP A 65 0.52 -3.84 -3.46
N VAL A 66 1.69 -3.37 -3.87
CA VAL A 66 1.90 -2.67 -5.14
C VAL A 66 3.08 -3.31 -5.87
N ASN A 67 2.88 -3.60 -7.15
CA ASN A 67 3.97 -3.97 -8.05
C ASN A 67 4.68 -2.69 -8.50
N PRO A 68 6.02 -2.58 -8.35
CA PRO A 68 6.79 -1.44 -8.83
C PRO A 68 6.52 -1.04 -10.28
N ALA A 69 6.29 -2.02 -11.17
CA ALA A 69 5.97 -1.74 -12.57
C ALA A 69 4.64 -0.98 -12.77
N GLY A 70 3.73 -1.06 -11.78
CA GLY A 70 2.45 -0.36 -11.79
C GLY A 70 2.47 1.01 -11.12
N LEU A 71 3.57 1.42 -10.48
CA LEU A 71 3.63 2.70 -9.74
C LEU A 71 3.45 3.92 -10.65
N CYS A 72 3.97 3.87 -11.88
CA CYS A 72 3.84 4.96 -12.85
C CYS A 72 2.39 5.15 -13.35
N GLY A 73 1.54 4.13 -13.22
CA GLY A 73 0.13 4.18 -13.63
C GLY A 73 -0.84 4.39 -12.47
N ILE A 74 -0.36 4.70 -11.27
CA ILE A 74 -1.22 4.92 -10.11
C ILE A 74 -1.98 6.24 -10.26
N THR A 75 -3.29 6.18 -10.04
CA THR A 75 -4.18 7.35 -10.06
C THR A 75 -4.91 7.50 -8.73
N VAL A 76 -5.39 8.70 -8.45
CA VAL A 76 -6.18 9.02 -7.24
C VAL A 76 -7.40 8.08 -7.12
N GLU A 77 -8.09 7.82 -8.24
CA GLU A 77 -9.25 6.94 -8.27
C GLU A 77 -8.90 5.50 -7.95
N TRP A 78 -7.79 5.01 -8.51
CA TRP A 78 -7.28 3.68 -8.19
C TRP A 78 -6.97 3.56 -6.69
N VAL A 79 -6.26 4.54 -6.11
CA VAL A 79 -5.91 4.58 -4.69
C VAL A 79 -7.17 4.54 -3.81
N ARG A 80 -8.17 5.38 -4.10
CA ARG A 80 -9.46 5.39 -3.37
C ARG A 80 -10.16 4.03 -3.44
N LYS A 81 -10.15 3.39 -4.61
CA LYS A 81 -10.77 2.07 -4.83
C LYS A 81 -10.06 0.96 -4.05
N VAL A 82 -8.74 0.91 -4.08
CA VAL A 82 -7.96 -0.15 -3.39
C VAL A 82 -7.94 0.05 -1.89
N VAL A 83 -7.91 1.28 -1.38
CA VAL A 83 -8.02 1.57 0.06
C VAL A 83 -9.41 1.14 0.57
N LYS A 84 -10.50 1.51 -0.11
CA LYS A 84 -11.86 1.08 0.30
C LYS A 84 -12.06 -0.44 0.24
N ARG A 85 -11.51 -1.12 -0.78
CA ARG A 85 -11.56 -2.60 -0.87
C ARG A 85 -10.67 -3.28 0.16
N GLY A 86 -9.52 -2.67 0.42
CA GLY A 86 -8.53 -3.13 1.38
C GLY A 86 -9.06 -3.01 2.79
N THR A 87 -9.69 -1.91 3.18
CA THR A 87 -10.34 -1.73 4.48
C THR A 87 -11.56 -2.63 4.56
N SER A 88 -11.36 -3.91 4.90
CA SER A 88 -12.43 -4.88 5.09
C SER A 88 -13.53 -4.25 5.92
N HIS A 89 -14.67 -3.99 5.27
CA HIS A 89 -15.96 -3.79 5.91
C HIS A 89 -16.49 -5.12 6.46
N LYS A 90 -15.60 -5.94 7.05
CA LYS A 90 -15.99 -7.06 7.89
C LYS A 90 -15.85 -6.56 9.32
N PRO A 91 -16.95 -6.53 10.10
CA PRO A 91 -16.84 -6.27 11.52
C PRO A 91 -15.78 -7.21 12.07
N ARG A 92 -14.81 -6.68 12.81
CA ARG A 92 -13.86 -7.50 13.57
C ARG A 92 -14.71 -8.48 14.35
N SER A 93 -14.74 -9.74 13.91
CA SER A 93 -15.28 -10.82 14.72
C SER A 93 -14.54 -10.76 16.03
N ARG A 94 -15.27 -10.33 17.06
CA ARG A 94 -14.85 -10.25 18.44
C ARG A 94 -14.44 -11.67 18.83
N ARG A 95 -13.15 -11.98 18.78
CA ARG A 95 -12.63 -13.21 19.38
C ARG A 95 -12.83 -13.04 20.88
N ARG A 96 -13.79 -13.82 21.39
CA ARG A 96 -13.91 -14.17 22.81
C ARG A 96 -12.62 -14.82 23.28
#